data_AF-A0A5J4QBK3-F1
#
_entry.id   AF-A0A5J4QBK3-F1
#
_cell.length_a   1.000
_cell.length_b   1.000
_cell.length_c   1.000
_cell.angle_alpha   90.00
_cell.angle_beta   90.00
_cell.angle_gamma   90.00
#
_symmetry.space_group_name_H-M   'P 1'
#
loop_
_entity.id
_entity.type
_entity.pdbx_description
1 polymer ?
#
loop_
_entity_poly.entity_id
_entity_poly.type
_entity_poly.pdbx_seq_one_letter_code
_entity_poly.pdbx_strand_id
1 'polypeptide(L)'
;MVIATTLTSCKETKKIGTEAEEFDYTVEQFADLQLLRYRVPGFEELSLKQKELVYYLTQAALEGRDILFDQNGKYNLVIRRTLEALYAEYKGDRDDTNFTGLEVYLKRIWFSNGIHHHYGSEKFVPAFTPEFLKQAILKLDASKLPFIEGQTAEQLCKDIFPVIFDTNVMPKRVNQTDGEDLVLTSAANYYEGVTQQEAEAFYNAKKNPNDETPVSYGLNSRLVKEEGVIKEKVWKVGGLYTQAIEKIIYWLRKAEAVAENNKQKAVITKLIAFYETGDLKTFDDYSISWVEDLDSRIDFVNGFIENYGDPL
;
A
#
# COMPACT_ATOMS: atom_id res chain seq x y z
N MET A 1 -20.08 -44.25 -68.42
CA MET A 1 -20.38 -44.47 -66.99
C MET A 1 -19.59 -43.44 -66.20
N VAL A 2 -20.32 -42.50 -65.60
CA VAL A 2 -19.99 -41.60 -64.48
C VAL A 2 -18.73 -40.71 -64.55
N ILE A 3 -19.05 -39.42 -64.51
CA ILE A 3 -18.24 -38.21 -64.26
C ILE A 3 -17.53 -38.29 -62.90
N ALA A 4 -16.29 -37.83 -62.82
CA ALA A 4 -15.72 -37.29 -61.58
C ALA A 4 -14.60 -36.28 -61.90
N THR A 5 -14.98 -35.04 -62.18
CA THR A 5 -14.08 -33.89 -62.19
C THR A 5 -13.88 -33.41 -60.75
N THR A 6 -12.76 -33.74 -60.14
CA THR A 6 -12.39 -33.20 -58.82
C THR A 6 -11.75 -31.82 -58.98
N LEU A 7 -12.53 -30.78 -58.74
CA LEU A 7 -12.06 -29.41 -58.53
C LEU A 7 -11.42 -29.32 -57.13
N THR A 8 -10.11 -29.43 -57.03
CA THR A 8 -9.37 -29.01 -55.83
C THR A 8 -9.14 -27.51 -55.88
N SER A 9 -10.01 -26.77 -55.20
CA SER A 9 -9.86 -25.34 -54.93
C SER A 9 -8.67 -25.13 -53.98
N CYS A 10 -7.63 -24.44 -54.45
CA CYS A 10 -6.62 -23.83 -53.60
C CYS A 10 -7.30 -22.77 -52.73
N LYS A 11 -7.58 -23.14 -51.47
CA LYS A 11 -7.90 -22.17 -50.44
C LYS A 11 -6.57 -21.57 -49.99
N GLU A 12 -6.27 -20.35 -50.45
CA GLU A 12 -5.25 -19.51 -49.84
C GLU A 12 -5.54 -19.40 -48.34
N THR A 13 -4.78 -20.13 -47.54
CA THR A 13 -4.64 -19.82 -46.11
C THR A 13 -4.00 -18.44 -46.02
N LYS A 14 -4.86 -17.44 -45.87
CA LYS A 14 -4.47 -16.11 -45.40
C LYS A 14 -3.79 -16.32 -44.05
N LYS A 15 -2.46 -16.38 -44.06
CA LYS A 15 -1.66 -16.23 -42.84
C LYS A 15 -2.03 -14.84 -42.31
N ILE A 16 -2.89 -14.82 -41.30
CA ILE A 16 -3.00 -13.67 -40.42
C ILE A 16 -1.66 -13.64 -39.70
N GLY A 17 -0.70 -12.93 -40.29
CA GLY A 17 0.43 -12.43 -39.52
C GLY A 17 -0.18 -11.52 -38.49
N THR A 18 -0.27 -11.99 -37.25
CA THR A 18 -0.33 -11.11 -36.10
C THR A 18 0.99 -10.36 -36.13
N GLU A 19 1.00 -9.16 -36.69
CA GLU A 19 1.95 -8.13 -36.27
C GLU A 19 1.79 -8.06 -34.75
N ALA A 20 2.75 -8.61 -34.02
CA ALA A 20 2.83 -8.39 -32.60
C ALA A 20 3.02 -6.89 -32.43
N GLU A 21 1.96 -6.17 -32.05
CA GLU A 21 2.08 -4.76 -31.70
C GLU A 21 3.25 -4.60 -30.72
N GLU A 22 4.23 -3.80 -31.12
CA GLU A 22 5.38 -3.47 -30.30
C GLU A 22 4.89 -2.74 -29.04
N PHE A 23 4.94 -3.42 -27.90
CA PHE A 23 4.52 -2.87 -26.61
C PHE A 23 5.75 -2.42 -25.85
N ASP A 24 5.89 -1.10 -25.68
CA ASP A 24 6.97 -0.55 -24.86
C ASP A 24 6.66 -0.78 -23.38
N TYR A 25 7.39 -1.69 -22.74
CA TYR A 25 7.22 -2.01 -21.31
C TYR A 25 7.80 -0.94 -20.38
N THR A 26 8.64 -0.04 -20.89
CA THR A 26 9.30 0.98 -20.07
C THR A 26 8.42 2.23 -19.99
N VAL A 27 8.37 2.87 -18.82
CA VAL A 27 7.63 4.12 -18.62
C VAL A 27 8.59 5.28 -18.38
N GLU A 28 9.42 5.17 -17.36
CA GLU A 28 10.37 6.23 -16.95
C GLU A 28 11.50 5.60 -16.12
N GLN A 29 12.63 6.28 -16.02
CA GLN A 29 13.70 5.97 -15.07
C GLN A 29 14.09 7.25 -14.30
N PHE A 30 14.19 7.16 -12.98
CA PHE A 30 14.61 8.27 -12.12
C PHE A 30 15.34 7.72 -10.89
N ALA A 31 16.34 8.47 -10.40
CA ALA A 31 17.25 7.99 -9.36
C ALA A 31 17.76 6.56 -9.68
N ASP A 32 17.55 5.61 -8.79
CA ASP A 32 17.89 4.20 -8.85
C ASP A 32 16.71 3.30 -9.26
N LEU A 33 15.62 3.88 -9.77
CA LEU A 33 14.35 3.20 -10.02
C LEU A 33 13.96 3.23 -11.50
N GLN A 34 13.49 2.11 -12.02
CA GLN A 34 12.89 1.99 -13.35
C GLN A 34 11.42 1.61 -13.23
N LEU A 35 10.54 2.44 -13.79
CA LEU A 35 9.11 2.17 -13.82
C LEU A 35 8.75 1.40 -15.10
N LEU A 36 8.08 0.27 -14.91
CA LEU A 36 7.59 -0.59 -15.97
C LEU A 36 6.06 -0.64 -15.98
N ARG A 37 5.48 -1.07 -17.09
CA ARG A 37 4.04 -1.39 -17.23
C ARG A 37 3.86 -2.80 -17.77
N TYR A 38 2.76 -3.44 -17.43
CA TYR A 38 2.44 -4.80 -17.83
C TYR A 38 1.12 -4.86 -18.60
N ARG A 39 0.99 -5.88 -19.48
CA ARG A 39 -0.29 -6.22 -20.11
C ARG A 39 -1.09 -7.14 -19.18
N VAL A 40 -2.41 -7.19 -19.37
CA VAL A 40 -3.31 -8.14 -18.70
C VAL A 40 -3.96 -9.05 -19.75
N PRO A 41 -3.20 -9.99 -20.38
CA PRO A 41 -3.74 -10.85 -21.42
C PRO A 41 -4.91 -11.70 -20.91
N GLY A 42 -5.92 -11.89 -21.75
CA GLY A 42 -7.11 -12.67 -21.40
C GLY A 42 -8.17 -11.90 -20.60
N PHE A 43 -7.91 -10.63 -20.24
CA PHE A 43 -8.92 -9.78 -19.62
C PHE A 43 -10.13 -9.55 -20.55
N GLU A 44 -9.88 -9.32 -21.84
CA GLU A 44 -10.94 -9.08 -22.83
C GLU A 44 -11.88 -10.29 -23.00
N GLU A 45 -11.38 -11.50 -22.73
CA GLU A 45 -12.11 -12.76 -22.85
C GLU A 45 -13.01 -13.04 -21.64
N LEU A 46 -12.84 -12.32 -20.53
CA LEU A 46 -13.69 -12.44 -19.37
C LEU A 46 -15.13 -12.02 -19.71
N SER A 47 -16.09 -12.74 -19.11
CA SER A 47 -17.49 -12.32 -19.14
C SER A 47 -17.66 -10.94 -18.49
N LEU A 48 -18.75 -10.25 -18.80
CA LEU A 48 -19.02 -8.94 -18.19
C LEU A 48 -19.04 -9.01 -16.65
N LYS A 49 -19.71 -10.03 -16.09
CA LYS A 49 -19.78 -10.24 -14.63
C LYS A 49 -18.40 -10.47 -14.01
N GLN A 50 -17.52 -11.21 -14.69
CA GLN A 50 -16.12 -11.39 -14.26
C GLN A 50 -15.33 -10.08 -14.32
N LYS A 51 -15.53 -9.26 -15.35
CA LYS A 51 -14.90 -7.93 -15.45
C LYS A 51 -15.39 -6.99 -14.35
N GLU A 52 -16.67 -7.04 -14.00
CA GLU A 52 -17.23 -6.30 -12.86
C GLU A 52 -16.59 -6.75 -11.54
N LEU A 53 -16.46 -8.07 -11.33
CA LEU A 53 -15.78 -8.62 -10.15
C LEU A 53 -14.32 -8.12 -10.07
N VAL A 54 -13.56 -8.24 -11.15
CA VAL A 54 -12.17 -7.71 -11.23
C VAL A 54 -12.14 -6.22 -10.92
N TYR A 55 -13.03 -5.42 -11.51
CA TYR A 55 -13.09 -3.99 -11.26
C TYR A 55 -13.37 -3.66 -9.79
N TYR A 56 -14.31 -4.34 -9.14
CA TYR A 56 -14.58 -4.08 -7.72
C TYR A 56 -13.43 -4.51 -6.82
N LEU A 57 -12.79 -5.64 -7.10
CA LEU A 57 -11.63 -6.10 -6.34
C LEU A 57 -10.42 -5.16 -6.52
N THR A 58 -10.18 -4.63 -7.72
CA THR A 58 -9.11 -3.64 -7.95
C THR A 58 -9.40 -2.33 -7.23
N GLN A 59 -10.65 -1.84 -7.25
CA GLN A 59 -11.02 -0.67 -6.47
C GLN A 59 -10.80 -0.90 -4.96
N ALA A 60 -11.15 -2.07 -4.43
CA ALA A 60 -10.87 -2.42 -3.04
C ALA A 60 -9.36 -2.40 -2.72
N ALA A 61 -8.51 -2.85 -3.64
CA ALA A 61 -7.05 -2.81 -3.47
C ALA A 61 -6.50 -1.36 -3.46
N LEU A 62 -6.98 -0.50 -4.36
CA LEU A 62 -6.50 0.88 -4.49
C LEU A 62 -6.80 1.76 -3.26
N GLU A 63 -7.93 1.53 -2.58
CA GLU A 63 -8.30 2.28 -1.37
C GLU A 63 -7.36 2.00 -0.17
N GLY A 64 -6.56 0.92 -0.23
CA GLY A 64 -5.61 0.54 0.82
C GLY A 64 -4.28 1.31 0.79
N ARG A 65 -3.99 2.09 -0.26
CA ARG A 65 -2.68 2.75 -0.45
C ARG A 65 -2.27 3.60 0.76
N ASP A 66 -3.18 4.42 1.28
CA ASP A 66 -2.86 5.35 2.38
C ASP A 66 -2.57 4.62 3.70
N ILE A 67 -3.07 3.39 3.87
CA ILE A 67 -2.76 2.55 5.04
C ILE A 67 -1.27 2.21 5.06
N LEU A 68 -0.72 1.74 3.94
CA LEU A 68 0.69 1.37 3.84
C LEU A 68 1.62 2.57 4.05
N PHE A 69 1.26 3.75 3.53
CA PHE A 69 2.04 4.97 3.78
C PHE A 69 2.14 5.26 5.28
N ASP A 70 1.02 5.18 6.01
CA ASP A 70 1.01 5.46 7.44
C ASP A 70 1.71 4.36 8.25
N GLN A 71 1.57 3.09 7.88
CA GLN A 71 2.31 1.95 8.46
C GLN A 71 3.82 2.09 8.28
N ASN A 72 4.28 2.59 7.14
CA ASN A 72 5.71 2.82 6.88
C ASN A 72 6.29 4.02 7.65
N GLY A 73 5.45 4.83 8.33
CA GLY A 73 5.91 5.97 9.11
C GLY A 73 4.84 7.03 9.34
N LYS A 74 4.70 7.48 10.59
CA LYS A 74 3.65 8.42 11.02
C LYS A 74 3.64 9.78 10.31
N TYR A 75 4.76 10.18 9.70
CA TYR A 75 4.87 11.44 8.96
C TYR A 75 4.69 11.28 7.44
N ASN A 76 4.60 10.06 6.91
CA ASN A 76 4.63 9.83 5.47
C ASN A 76 3.42 10.45 4.75
N LEU A 77 2.22 10.37 5.32
CA LEU A 77 1.03 10.96 4.71
C LEU A 77 1.10 12.49 4.67
N VAL A 78 1.55 13.13 5.75
CA VAL A 78 1.68 14.59 5.80
C VAL A 78 2.77 15.07 4.84
N ILE A 79 3.95 14.43 4.84
CA ILE A 79 5.04 14.76 3.92
C ILE A 79 4.60 14.58 2.47
N ARG A 80 4.03 13.42 2.12
CA ARG A 80 3.55 13.14 0.77
C ARG A 80 2.54 14.20 0.31
N ARG A 81 1.50 14.47 1.10
CA ARG A 81 0.43 15.41 0.71
C ARG A 81 0.93 16.84 0.59
N THR A 82 1.86 17.27 1.45
CA THR A 82 2.51 18.58 1.33
C THR A 82 3.30 18.69 0.02
N LEU A 83 4.10 17.68 -0.31
CA LEU A 83 4.92 17.69 -1.53
C LEU A 83 4.05 17.52 -2.80
N GLU A 84 2.97 16.73 -2.75
CA GLU A 84 1.97 16.60 -3.82
C GLU A 84 1.29 17.94 -4.10
N ALA A 85 0.85 18.65 -3.06
CA ALA A 85 0.25 19.98 -3.18
C ALA A 85 1.24 21.00 -3.77
N LEU A 86 2.49 20.97 -3.30
CA LEU A 86 3.56 21.80 -3.84
C LEU A 86 3.78 21.50 -5.32
N TYR A 87 4.00 20.25 -5.69
CA TYR A 87 4.28 19.84 -7.07
C TYR A 87 3.15 20.25 -8.03
N ALA A 88 1.89 20.04 -7.64
CA ALA A 88 0.73 20.38 -8.45
C ALA A 88 0.59 21.89 -8.67
N GLU A 89 0.83 22.69 -7.63
CA GLU A 89 0.56 24.14 -7.66
C GLU A 89 1.79 24.99 -7.94
N TYR A 90 2.99 24.41 -8.03
CA TYR A 90 4.24 25.16 -8.20
C TYR A 90 4.22 26.02 -9.46
N LYS A 91 4.38 27.34 -9.28
CA LYS A 91 4.42 28.37 -10.35
C LYS A 91 5.83 28.93 -10.61
N GLY A 92 6.84 28.45 -9.89
CA GLY A 92 8.23 28.82 -10.12
C GLY A 92 8.83 28.10 -11.33
N ASP A 93 10.13 28.31 -11.54
CA ASP A 93 10.90 27.62 -12.57
C ASP A 93 11.03 26.12 -12.22
N ARG A 94 10.55 25.26 -13.12
CA ARG A 94 10.60 23.79 -12.96
C ARG A 94 11.90 23.18 -13.46
N ASP A 95 12.72 23.95 -14.16
CA ASP A 95 14.08 23.56 -14.54
C ASP A 95 15.10 23.89 -13.43
N ASP A 96 14.68 24.57 -12.36
CA ASP A 96 15.51 24.81 -11.19
C ASP A 96 15.96 23.51 -10.50
N THR A 97 17.21 23.51 -10.05
CA THR A 97 17.82 22.35 -9.37
C THR A 97 17.08 21.92 -8.10
N ASN A 98 16.47 22.85 -7.34
CA ASN A 98 15.68 22.46 -6.17
C ASN A 98 14.35 21.83 -6.58
N PHE A 99 13.69 22.34 -7.63
CA PHE A 99 12.42 21.77 -8.07
C PHE A 99 12.61 20.37 -8.66
N THR A 100 13.62 20.19 -9.52
CA THR A 100 13.98 18.87 -10.06
C THR A 100 14.39 17.89 -8.95
N GLY A 101 15.15 18.37 -7.94
CA GLY A 101 15.45 17.60 -6.73
C GLY A 101 14.20 17.19 -5.94
N LEU A 102 13.22 18.09 -5.80
CA LEU A 102 11.94 17.80 -5.15
C LEU A 102 11.11 16.80 -5.94
N GLU A 103 11.05 16.94 -7.26
CA GLU A 103 10.32 16.01 -8.13
C GLU A 103 10.87 14.58 -7.99
N VAL A 104 12.19 14.41 -8.08
CA VAL A 104 12.83 13.10 -7.90
C VAL A 104 12.55 12.54 -6.51
N TYR A 105 12.63 13.36 -5.46
CA TYR A 105 12.33 12.95 -4.09
C TYR A 105 10.87 12.50 -3.92
N LEU A 106 9.90 13.24 -4.50
CA LEU A 106 8.49 12.89 -4.48
C LEU A 106 8.20 11.59 -5.26
N LYS A 107 8.82 11.40 -6.43
CA LYS A 107 8.72 10.15 -7.19
C LYS A 107 9.24 8.95 -6.39
N ARG A 108 10.36 9.10 -5.67
CA ARG A 108 10.88 8.05 -4.76
C ARG A 108 9.94 7.76 -3.61
N ILE A 109 9.27 8.78 -3.05
CA ILE A 109 8.23 8.60 -2.02
C ILE A 109 7.04 7.80 -2.56
N TRP A 110 6.56 8.13 -3.76
CA TRP A 110 5.47 7.40 -4.39
C TRP A 110 5.83 5.94 -4.65
N PHE A 111 7.03 5.68 -5.16
CA PHE A 111 7.50 4.33 -5.43
C PHE A 111 7.66 3.50 -4.14
N SER A 112 8.22 4.11 -3.09
CA SER A 112 8.61 3.38 -1.87
C SER A 112 7.55 3.38 -0.77
N ASN A 113 6.39 4.02 -1.02
CA ASN A 113 5.31 4.18 -0.06
C ASN A 113 5.76 4.84 1.26
N GLY A 114 6.68 5.81 1.18
CA GLY A 114 7.29 6.48 2.34
C GLY A 114 8.61 7.16 2.02
N ILE A 115 9.24 7.78 3.03
CA ILE A 115 10.50 8.55 2.87
C ILE A 115 11.78 7.69 2.95
N HIS A 116 11.66 6.38 2.92
CA HIS A 116 12.76 5.43 3.04
C HIS A 116 12.86 4.56 1.79
N HIS A 117 14.07 4.12 1.47
CA HIS A 117 14.33 3.24 0.36
C HIS A 117 13.60 1.91 0.53
N HIS A 118 12.80 1.51 -0.47
CA HIS A 118 11.94 0.33 -0.39
C HIS A 118 12.69 -0.98 -0.06
N TYR A 119 13.92 -1.12 -0.56
CA TYR A 119 14.81 -2.26 -0.32
C TYR A 119 15.75 -2.09 0.89
N GLY A 120 16.70 -1.14 0.84
CA GLY A 120 17.70 -0.93 1.90
C GLY A 120 17.18 -0.29 3.19
N SER A 121 15.94 0.19 3.20
CA SER A 121 15.27 0.83 4.35
C SER A 121 15.90 2.14 4.85
N GLU A 122 16.99 2.63 4.26
CA GLU A 122 17.59 3.92 4.63
C GLU A 122 16.71 5.10 4.21
N LYS A 123 16.73 6.17 5.00
CA LYS A 123 15.99 7.38 4.68
C LYS A 123 16.59 8.09 3.45
N PHE A 124 15.73 8.62 2.59
CA PHE A 124 16.16 9.43 1.47
C PHE A 124 16.83 10.72 1.91
N VAL A 125 17.89 11.10 1.21
CA VAL A 125 18.52 12.42 1.33
C VAL A 125 17.91 13.35 0.26
N PRO A 126 17.26 14.46 0.66
CA PRO A 126 16.73 15.44 -0.28
C PRO A 126 17.83 16.13 -1.10
N ALA A 127 17.60 16.34 -2.39
CA ALA A 127 18.48 17.10 -3.29
C ALA A 127 18.01 18.56 -3.48
N PHE A 128 17.36 19.12 -2.47
CA PHE A 128 16.84 20.49 -2.44
C PHE A 128 16.99 21.08 -1.03
N THR A 129 16.99 22.40 -0.92
CA THR A 129 17.26 23.07 0.36
C THR A 129 16.00 23.20 1.25
N PRO A 130 16.16 23.21 2.58
CA PRO A 130 15.07 23.56 3.50
C PRO A 130 14.49 24.95 3.21
N GLU A 131 15.34 25.92 2.84
CA GLU A 131 14.94 27.29 2.51
C GLU A 131 14.00 27.30 1.30
N PHE A 132 14.35 26.57 0.23
CA PHE A 132 13.49 26.39 -0.93
C PHE A 132 12.15 25.79 -0.54
N LEU A 133 12.16 24.64 0.17
CA LEU A 133 10.93 23.95 0.53
C LEU A 133 10.02 24.86 1.39
N LYS A 134 10.60 25.58 2.35
CA LYS A 134 9.85 26.50 3.21
C LYS A 134 9.20 27.61 2.40
N GLN A 135 9.97 28.28 1.54
CA GLN A 135 9.45 29.36 0.70
C GLN A 135 8.35 28.86 -0.25
N ALA A 136 8.49 27.66 -0.78
CA ALA A 136 7.48 27.05 -1.63
C ALA A 136 6.19 26.74 -0.84
N ILE A 137 6.29 26.13 0.35
CA ILE A 137 5.14 25.83 1.22
C ILE A 137 4.40 27.10 1.63
N LEU A 138 5.11 28.16 2.04
CA LEU A 138 4.49 29.42 2.47
C LEU A 138 3.76 30.17 1.36
N LYS A 139 4.03 29.86 0.09
CA LYS A 139 3.35 30.43 -1.07
C LYS A 139 2.11 29.64 -1.50
N LEU A 140 1.89 28.44 -0.96
CA LEU A 140 0.72 27.64 -1.28
C LEU A 140 -0.52 28.20 -0.62
N ASP A 141 -1.66 27.97 -1.26
CA ASP A 141 -2.94 28.14 -0.60
C ASP A 141 -3.02 27.18 0.59
N ALA A 142 -3.19 27.74 1.79
CA ALA A 142 -3.35 27.04 3.05
C ALA A 142 -4.39 25.91 2.98
N SER A 143 -5.46 26.08 2.19
CA SER A 143 -6.52 25.07 2.03
C SER A 143 -6.06 23.78 1.35
N LYS A 144 -4.91 23.80 0.67
CA LYS A 144 -4.31 22.65 -0.03
C LYS A 144 -3.35 21.85 0.84
N LEU A 145 -2.94 22.40 1.97
CA LEU A 145 -1.99 21.78 2.87
C LEU A 145 -2.69 20.85 3.86
N PRO A 146 -2.06 19.73 4.24
CA PRO A 146 -2.64 18.72 5.14
C PRO A 146 -2.58 19.15 6.61
N PHE A 147 -3.13 20.32 6.94
CA PHE A 147 -3.10 20.84 8.30
C PHE A 147 -3.94 20.01 9.26
N ILE A 148 -3.42 19.85 10.48
CA ILE A 148 -4.27 19.55 11.64
C ILE A 148 -4.92 20.85 12.15
N GLU A 149 -6.01 20.72 12.91
CA GLU A 149 -6.77 21.88 13.40
C GLU A 149 -5.87 22.87 14.17
N GLY A 150 -5.87 24.14 13.76
CA GLY A 150 -5.07 25.21 14.36
C GLY A 150 -3.59 25.24 13.94
N GLN A 151 -3.12 24.33 13.08
CA GLN A 151 -1.73 24.32 12.59
C GLN A 151 -1.50 25.38 11.51
N THR A 152 -0.37 26.09 11.59
CA THR A 152 0.07 27.02 10.54
C THR A 152 1.05 26.34 9.57
N ALA A 153 1.31 26.97 8.42
CA ALA A 153 2.33 26.51 7.47
C ALA A 153 3.74 26.45 8.10
N GLU A 154 4.08 27.40 8.96
CA GLU A 154 5.34 27.42 9.70
C GLU A 154 5.43 26.27 10.70
N GLN A 155 4.35 25.97 11.41
CA GLN A 155 4.31 24.85 12.34
C GLN A 155 4.42 23.52 11.58
N LEU A 156 3.72 23.39 10.45
CA LEU A 156 3.88 22.24 9.55
C LEU A 156 5.34 22.06 9.12
N CYS A 157 6.01 23.13 8.69
CA CYS A 157 7.44 23.07 8.33
C CYS A 157 8.27 22.61 9.53
N LYS A 158 8.03 23.16 10.72
CA LYS A 158 8.75 22.79 11.95
C LYS A 158 8.57 21.30 12.29
N ASP A 159 7.39 20.75 12.04
CA ASP A 159 7.07 19.35 12.36
C ASP A 159 7.73 18.37 11.38
N ILE A 160 7.75 18.67 10.08
CA ILE A 160 8.22 17.72 9.06
C ILE A 160 9.69 17.94 8.63
N PHE A 161 10.27 19.12 8.82
CA PHE A 161 11.63 19.42 8.33
C PHE A 161 12.71 18.58 9.03
N PRO A 162 12.70 18.38 10.36
CA PRO A 162 13.65 17.47 10.99
C PRO A 162 13.56 16.06 10.40
N VAL A 163 12.34 15.59 10.14
CA VAL A 163 12.10 14.26 9.55
C VAL A 163 12.64 14.17 8.12
N ILE A 164 12.50 15.23 7.32
CA ILE A 164 12.99 15.27 5.93
C ILE A 164 14.51 15.44 5.84
N PHE A 165 15.10 16.34 6.64
CA PHE A 165 16.47 16.83 6.40
C PHE A 165 17.51 16.36 7.44
N ASP A 166 17.13 16.06 8.69
CA ASP A 166 18.10 15.60 9.69
C ASP A 166 18.34 14.10 9.53
N THR A 167 19.53 13.70 9.08
CA THR A 167 19.89 12.31 8.83
C THR A 167 19.81 11.41 10.06
N ASN A 168 19.80 11.98 11.28
CA ASN A 168 19.70 11.22 12.53
C ASN A 168 18.26 10.98 12.98
N VAL A 169 17.28 11.69 12.40
CA VAL A 169 15.87 11.51 12.73
C VAL A 169 15.30 10.43 11.82
N MET A 170 14.82 9.32 12.40
CA MET A 170 14.21 8.21 11.62
C MET A 170 15.10 7.69 10.48
N PRO A 171 16.38 7.33 10.74
CA PRO A 171 17.35 7.01 9.70
C PRO A 171 17.01 5.73 8.90
N LYS A 172 16.28 4.79 9.51
CA LYS A 172 15.86 3.53 8.89
C LYS A 172 14.37 3.30 9.08
N ARG A 173 13.69 2.77 8.06
CA ARG A 173 12.30 2.29 8.17
C ARG A 173 12.22 1.09 9.09
N VAL A 174 13.08 0.10 8.84
CA VAL A 174 13.22 -1.13 9.61
C VAL A 174 14.68 -1.25 10.00
N ASN A 175 14.95 -1.36 11.30
CA ASN A 175 16.28 -1.62 11.83
C ASN A 175 16.40 -3.07 12.28
N GLN A 176 17.59 -3.65 12.08
CA GLN A 176 17.94 -5.03 12.44
C GLN A 176 19.36 -5.06 13.05
N THR A 177 19.76 -3.98 13.73
CA THR A 177 21.11 -3.83 14.28
C THR A 177 21.14 -4.38 15.70
N ASP A 178 22.00 -5.37 15.97
CA ASP A 178 22.15 -5.98 17.29
C ASP A 178 22.51 -4.94 18.37
N GLY A 179 21.88 -5.07 19.54
CA GLY A 179 22.14 -4.21 20.70
C GLY A 179 21.39 -2.88 20.70
N GLU A 180 20.61 -2.59 19.66
CA GLU A 180 19.68 -1.46 19.62
C GLU A 180 18.26 -1.90 19.95
N ASP A 181 17.43 -0.98 20.47
CA ASP A 181 15.99 -1.22 20.59
C ASP A 181 15.37 -1.09 19.20
N LEU A 182 15.04 -2.21 18.57
CA LEU A 182 14.61 -2.24 17.17
C LEU A 182 13.26 -1.53 16.96
N VAL A 183 12.41 -1.48 17.99
CA VAL A 183 11.14 -0.77 17.95
C VAL A 183 11.36 0.74 17.93
N LEU A 184 12.20 1.25 18.84
CA LEU A 184 12.47 2.69 18.94
C LEU A 184 13.34 3.23 17.81
N THR A 185 14.18 2.39 17.22
CA THR A 185 15.12 2.78 16.16
C THR A 185 14.60 2.54 14.74
N SER A 186 13.42 1.92 14.60
CA SER A 186 12.70 1.78 13.34
C SER A 186 11.69 2.91 13.16
N ALA A 187 11.61 3.49 11.96
CA ALA A 187 10.64 4.54 11.65
C ALA A 187 9.24 4.00 11.29
N ALA A 188 9.12 2.68 11.04
CA ALA A 188 7.84 2.03 10.82
C ALA A 188 6.89 2.24 12.01
N ASN A 189 5.60 2.39 11.72
CA ASN A 189 4.59 2.91 12.61
C ASN A 189 3.67 1.81 13.18
N TYR A 190 4.25 0.66 13.48
CA TYR A 190 3.57 -0.46 14.13
C TYR A 190 3.54 -0.33 15.66
N TYR A 191 4.42 0.52 16.21
CA TYR A 191 4.56 0.77 17.64
C TYR A 191 4.60 2.27 17.93
N GLU A 192 3.98 2.70 19.03
CA GLU A 192 4.02 4.10 19.46
C GLU A 192 4.15 4.24 20.98
N GLY A 193 5.29 4.78 21.43
CA GLY A 193 5.57 4.97 22.86
C GLY A 193 5.89 3.67 23.61
N VAL A 194 6.19 2.59 22.89
CA VAL A 194 6.52 1.26 23.43
C VAL A 194 7.99 0.94 23.11
N THR A 195 8.68 0.32 24.05
CA THR A 195 10.04 -0.23 23.84
C THR A 195 9.96 -1.64 23.25
N GLN A 196 11.06 -2.14 22.68
CA GLN A 196 11.12 -3.52 22.19
C GLN A 196 10.77 -4.54 23.29
N GLN A 197 11.37 -4.39 24.47
CA GLN A 197 11.13 -5.32 25.59
C GLN A 197 9.66 -5.38 26.00
N GLU A 198 8.98 -4.22 26.04
CA GLU A 198 7.57 -4.15 26.38
C GLU A 198 6.67 -4.79 25.31
N ALA A 199 6.99 -4.60 24.03
CA ALA A 199 6.27 -5.22 22.92
C ALA A 199 6.41 -6.75 22.93
N GLU A 200 7.64 -7.25 23.09
CA GLU A 200 7.93 -8.68 23.22
C GLU A 200 7.20 -9.29 24.41
N ALA A 201 7.27 -8.63 25.58
CA ALA A 201 6.59 -9.09 26.79
C ALA A 201 5.06 -9.14 26.60
N PHE A 202 4.48 -8.13 25.94
CA PHE A 202 3.05 -8.04 25.68
C PHE A 202 2.55 -9.21 24.82
N TYR A 203 3.21 -9.51 23.71
CA TYR A 203 2.78 -10.61 22.84
C TYR A 203 3.13 -11.99 23.40
N ASN A 204 4.26 -12.13 24.11
CA ASN A 204 4.59 -13.40 24.79
C ASN A 204 3.56 -13.77 25.86
N ALA A 205 2.97 -12.78 26.55
CA ALA A 205 1.90 -13.03 27.53
C ALA A 205 0.58 -13.51 26.91
N LYS A 206 0.35 -13.27 25.61
CA LYS A 206 -0.85 -13.73 24.88
C LYS A 206 -0.71 -15.15 24.33
N LYS A 207 0.52 -15.63 24.12
CA LYS A 207 0.78 -16.96 23.54
C LYS A 207 0.28 -18.06 24.48
N ASN A 208 -0.54 -18.96 23.95
CA ASN A 208 -0.90 -20.19 24.62
C ASN A 208 -0.16 -21.36 23.95
N PRO A 209 0.86 -21.97 24.60
CA PRO A 209 1.62 -23.06 23.99
C PRO A 209 0.80 -24.35 23.78
N ASN A 210 -0.40 -24.45 24.36
CA ASN A 210 -1.29 -25.59 24.20
C ASN A 210 -2.40 -25.34 23.15
N ASP A 211 -2.43 -24.17 22.52
CA ASP A 211 -3.35 -23.91 21.41
C ASP A 211 -2.77 -24.51 20.12
N GLU A 212 -3.45 -25.50 19.54
CA GLU A 212 -3.04 -26.14 18.29
C GLU A 212 -3.36 -25.28 17.05
N THR A 213 -4.17 -24.24 17.21
CA THR A 213 -4.59 -23.32 16.14
C THR A 213 -4.46 -21.86 16.60
N PRO A 214 -3.26 -21.41 17.01
CA PRO A 214 -3.08 -20.08 17.55
C PRO A 214 -3.33 -19.04 16.46
N VAL A 215 -4.04 -17.97 16.82
CA VAL A 215 -4.22 -16.81 15.93
C VAL A 215 -2.90 -16.05 15.75
N SER A 216 -2.82 -15.25 14.69
CA SER A 216 -1.66 -14.38 14.41
C SER A 216 -1.65 -13.13 15.30
N TYR A 217 -1.30 -13.28 16.59
CA TYR A 217 -1.31 -12.17 17.57
C TYR A 217 -0.58 -10.93 17.06
N GLY A 218 -1.23 -9.77 17.13
CA GLY A 218 -0.65 -8.48 16.74
C GLY A 218 -0.71 -8.13 15.24
N LEU A 219 -1.14 -9.06 14.37
CA LEU A 219 -1.05 -8.90 12.90
C LEU A 219 -1.74 -7.64 12.36
N ASN A 220 -2.89 -7.24 12.94
CA ASN A 220 -3.73 -6.16 12.41
C ASN A 220 -3.89 -5.00 13.40
N SER A 221 -2.84 -4.63 14.13
CA SER A 221 -2.93 -3.52 15.09
C SER A 221 -1.64 -2.72 15.22
N ARG A 222 -1.78 -1.48 15.72
CA ARG A 222 -0.64 -0.72 16.25
C ARG A 222 -0.58 -0.91 17.77
N LEU A 223 0.57 -1.32 18.30
CA LEU A 223 0.77 -1.40 19.73
C LEU A 223 1.17 -0.02 20.28
N VAL A 224 0.37 0.52 21.20
CA VAL A 224 0.59 1.88 21.74
C VAL A 224 0.66 1.87 23.26
N LYS A 225 1.42 2.82 23.82
CA LYS A 225 1.38 3.13 25.26
C LYS A 225 0.72 4.49 25.47
N GLU A 226 -0.49 4.48 26.02
CA GLU A 226 -1.25 5.68 26.36
C GLU A 226 -1.49 5.72 27.86
N GLU A 227 -1.14 6.83 28.51
CA GLU A 227 -1.32 7.02 29.96
C GLU A 227 -0.67 5.89 30.80
N GLY A 228 0.44 5.33 30.30
CA GLY A 228 1.16 4.22 30.95
C GLY A 228 0.58 2.82 30.68
N VAL A 229 -0.51 2.72 29.92
CA VAL A 229 -1.15 1.43 29.58
C VAL A 229 -0.81 1.04 28.14
N ILE A 230 -0.26 -0.17 27.98
CA ILE A 230 0.02 -0.76 26.67
C ILE A 230 -1.25 -1.45 26.14
N LYS A 231 -1.67 -1.10 24.93
CA LYS A 231 -2.85 -1.67 24.27
C LYS A 231 -2.73 -1.66 22.75
N GLU A 232 -3.49 -2.52 22.10
CA GLU A 232 -3.60 -2.59 20.64
C GLU A 232 -4.65 -1.60 20.12
N LYS A 233 -4.27 -0.76 19.15
CA LYS A 233 -5.20 -0.02 18.29
C LYS A 233 -5.44 -0.83 17.02
N VAL A 234 -6.48 -1.67 17.07
CA VAL A 234 -6.86 -2.58 15.98
C VAL A 234 -7.26 -1.83 14.72
N TRP A 235 -6.80 -2.32 13.57
CA TRP A 235 -7.10 -1.80 12.23
C TRP A 235 -8.41 -2.38 11.72
N LYS A 236 -9.51 -1.63 11.89
CA LYS A 236 -10.87 -2.08 11.58
C LYS A 236 -11.84 -0.91 11.43
N VAL A 237 -13.08 -1.20 11.05
CA VAL A 237 -14.18 -0.23 11.12
C VAL A 237 -14.38 0.27 12.56
N GLY A 238 -14.49 1.59 12.70
CA GLY A 238 -14.55 2.29 13.99
C GLY A 238 -13.22 2.32 14.76
N GLY A 239 -12.16 1.71 14.22
CA GLY A 239 -10.81 1.68 14.81
C GLY A 239 -9.82 2.55 14.03
N LEU A 240 -8.54 2.18 14.14
CA LEU A 240 -7.48 2.82 13.35
C LEU A 240 -7.66 2.43 11.87
N TYR A 241 -7.43 3.38 10.96
CA TYR A 241 -7.63 3.25 9.51
C TYR A 241 -9.08 3.08 9.01
N THR A 242 -10.09 3.30 9.85
CA THR A 242 -11.52 3.14 9.49
C THR A 242 -11.90 3.84 8.18
N GLN A 243 -11.36 5.03 7.90
CA GLN A 243 -11.71 5.81 6.71
C GLN A 243 -11.33 5.12 5.39
N ALA A 244 -10.23 4.37 5.39
CA ALA A 244 -9.82 3.57 4.23
C ALA A 244 -10.54 2.22 4.22
N ILE A 245 -10.62 1.56 5.38
CA ILE A 245 -11.24 0.23 5.53
C ILE A 245 -12.73 0.25 5.14
N GLU A 246 -13.48 1.28 5.49
CA GLU A 246 -14.88 1.44 5.07
C GLU A 246 -15.03 1.47 3.54
N LYS A 247 -14.09 2.09 2.83
CA LYS A 247 -14.09 2.11 1.36
C LYS A 247 -13.67 0.77 0.77
N ILE A 248 -12.70 0.09 1.38
CA ILE A 248 -12.33 -1.30 1.00
C ILE A 248 -13.58 -2.18 1.10
N ILE A 249 -14.28 -2.16 2.24
CA ILE A 249 -15.51 -2.93 2.45
C ILE A 249 -16.59 -2.55 1.44
N TYR A 250 -16.79 -1.26 1.15
CA TYR A 250 -17.78 -0.83 0.15
C TYR A 250 -17.56 -1.53 -1.20
N TRP A 251 -16.32 -1.60 -1.67
CA TRP A 251 -15.99 -2.28 -2.92
C TRP A 251 -16.05 -3.80 -2.81
N LEU A 252 -15.62 -4.39 -1.68
CA LEU A 252 -15.77 -5.82 -1.43
C LEU A 252 -17.24 -6.26 -1.40
N ARG A 253 -18.16 -5.45 -0.84
CA ARG A 253 -19.61 -5.72 -0.88
C ARG A 253 -20.17 -5.72 -2.30
N LYS A 254 -19.63 -4.90 -3.21
CA LYS A 254 -19.98 -4.97 -4.63
C LYS A 254 -19.41 -6.22 -5.30
N ALA A 255 -18.16 -6.58 -5.01
CA ALA A 255 -17.53 -7.81 -5.48
C ALA A 255 -18.34 -9.06 -5.03
N GLU A 256 -18.77 -9.10 -3.77
CA GLU A 256 -19.61 -10.15 -3.20
C GLU A 256 -20.90 -10.40 -4.00
N ALA A 257 -21.53 -9.34 -4.53
CA ALA A 257 -22.75 -9.43 -5.32
C ALA A 257 -22.54 -10.05 -6.72
N VAL A 258 -21.30 -9.99 -7.23
CA VAL A 258 -20.92 -10.50 -8.55
C VAL A 258 -19.94 -11.67 -8.49
N ALA A 259 -19.78 -12.31 -7.32
CA ALA A 259 -18.97 -13.50 -7.17
C ALA A 259 -19.34 -14.61 -8.18
N GLU A 260 -18.33 -15.38 -8.58
CA GLU A 260 -18.42 -16.45 -9.58
C GLU A 260 -19.17 -17.67 -9.03
N ASN A 261 -18.99 -17.97 -7.74
CA ASN A 261 -19.60 -19.09 -7.05
C ASN A 261 -19.75 -18.83 -5.53
N ASN A 262 -20.36 -19.78 -4.81
CA ASN A 262 -20.63 -19.64 -3.38
C ASN A 262 -19.38 -19.69 -2.49
N LYS A 263 -18.31 -20.39 -2.90
CA LYS A 263 -17.05 -20.43 -2.14
C LYS A 263 -16.36 -19.07 -2.19
N GLN A 264 -16.16 -18.51 -3.39
CA GLN A 264 -15.60 -17.17 -3.58
C GLN A 264 -16.43 -16.10 -2.85
N LYS A 265 -17.75 -16.22 -2.90
CA LYS A 265 -18.64 -15.33 -2.15
C LYS A 265 -18.36 -15.41 -0.65
N ALA A 266 -18.25 -16.62 -0.09
CA ALA A 266 -17.94 -16.82 1.33
C ALA A 266 -16.58 -16.27 1.73
N VAL A 267 -15.56 -16.39 0.86
CA VAL A 267 -14.24 -15.75 1.03
C VAL A 267 -14.40 -14.25 1.20
N ILE A 268 -15.09 -13.58 0.26
CA ILE A 268 -15.31 -12.14 0.32
C ILE A 268 -16.12 -11.75 1.57
N THR A 269 -17.17 -12.51 1.91
CA THR A 269 -17.99 -12.27 3.11
C THR A 269 -17.15 -12.32 4.38
N LYS A 270 -16.28 -13.33 4.55
CA LYS A 270 -15.42 -13.48 5.73
C LYS A 270 -14.36 -12.40 5.79
N LEU A 271 -13.78 -12.01 4.66
CA LEU A 271 -12.84 -10.89 4.61
C LEU A 271 -13.48 -9.57 5.06
N ILE A 272 -14.72 -9.31 4.63
CA ILE A 272 -15.47 -8.15 5.09
C ILE A 272 -15.70 -8.22 6.60
N ALA A 273 -16.11 -9.38 7.13
CA ALA A 273 -16.30 -9.58 8.56
C ALA A 273 -15.00 -9.34 9.35
N PHE A 274 -13.85 -9.76 8.83
CA PHE A 274 -12.56 -9.45 9.42
C PHE A 274 -12.31 -7.94 9.49
N TYR A 275 -12.54 -7.19 8.40
CA TYR A 275 -12.37 -5.74 8.41
C TYR A 275 -13.37 -5.00 9.31
N GLU A 276 -14.60 -5.50 9.44
CA GLU A 276 -15.63 -4.93 10.32
C GLU A 276 -15.27 -5.14 11.80
N THR A 277 -14.76 -6.32 12.15
CA THR A 277 -14.56 -6.73 13.56
C THR A 277 -13.12 -6.54 14.07
N GLY A 278 -12.16 -6.64 13.16
CA GLY A 278 -10.72 -6.75 13.43
C GLY A 278 -10.32 -8.06 14.15
N ASP A 279 -11.18 -9.08 14.15
CA ASP A 279 -10.93 -10.34 14.84
C ASP A 279 -9.99 -11.27 14.06
N LEU A 280 -8.85 -11.61 14.66
CA LEU A 280 -7.86 -12.48 14.05
C LEU A 280 -8.35 -13.91 13.85
N LYS A 281 -9.33 -14.40 14.64
CA LYS A 281 -9.91 -15.71 14.37
C LYS A 281 -10.75 -15.69 13.09
N THR A 282 -11.46 -14.59 12.85
CA THR A 282 -12.16 -14.34 11.58
C THR A 282 -11.18 -14.25 10.40
N PHE A 283 -9.96 -13.75 10.61
CA PHE A 283 -8.90 -13.77 9.59
C PHE A 283 -8.46 -15.20 9.25
N ASP A 284 -8.20 -16.06 10.25
CA ASP A 284 -7.86 -17.47 10.01
C ASP A 284 -8.98 -18.19 9.24
N ASP A 285 -10.23 -17.96 9.64
CA ASP A 285 -11.42 -18.50 8.98
C ASP A 285 -11.53 -18.04 7.52
N TYR A 286 -11.22 -16.77 7.25
CA TYR A 286 -11.11 -16.24 5.88
C TYR A 286 -10.01 -16.97 5.10
N SER A 287 -8.82 -17.12 5.67
CA SER A 287 -7.68 -17.77 5.02
C SER A 287 -7.97 -19.23 4.69
N ILE A 288 -8.64 -19.97 5.59
CA ILE A 288 -9.08 -21.36 5.33
C ILE A 288 -10.05 -21.38 4.15
N SER A 289 -11.08 -20.52 4.16
CA SER A 289 -12.04 -20.45 3.05
C SER A 289 -11.38 -20.07 1.72
N TRP A 290 -10.36 -19.19 1.77
CA TRP A 290 -9.60 -18.78 0.59
C TRP A 290 -8.80 -19.96 0.01
N VAL A 291 -8.11 -20.73 0.84
CA VAL A 291 -7.39 -21.95 0.42
C VAL A 291 -8.33 -23.02 -0.19
N GLU A 292 -9.58 -23.08 0.26
CA GLU A 292 -10.57 -24.04 -0.24
C GLU A 292 -11.23 -23.64 -1.58
N ASP A 293 -11.09 -22.39 -2.01
CA ASP A 293 -11.66 -21.87 -3.27
C ASP A 293 -10.72 -22.09 -4.47
N LEU A 294 -10.53 -23.35 -4.82
CA LEU A 294 -9.60 -23.76 -5.89
C LEU A 294 -10.21 -23.74 -7.31
N ASP A 295 -11.52 -23.49 -7.42
CA ASP A 295 -12.27 -23.62 -8.68
C ASP A 295 -12.58 -22.27 -9.35
N SER A 296 -12.44 -21.15 -8.62
CA SER A 296 -12.67 -19.80 -9.13
C SER A 296 -11.62 -19.41 -10.18
N ARG A 297 -12.05 -18.69 -11.22
CA ARG A 297 -11.11 -18.18 -12.24
C ARG A 297 -10.44 -16.89 -11.76
N ILE A 298 -11.17 -16.05 -11.05
CA ILE A 298 -10.68 -14.82 -10.45
C ILE A 298 -10.35 -15.10 -8.99
N ASP A 299 -9.16 -14.68 -8.58
CA ASP A 299 -8.72 -14.72 -7.20
C ASP A 299 -8.04 -13.41 -6.83
N PHE A 300 -7.90 -13.13 -5.53
CA PHE A 300 -7.34 -11.90 -5.03
C PHE A 300 -6.79 -12.03 -3.60
N VAL A 301 -5.88 -11.12 -3.27
CA VAL A 301 -5.41 -10.89 -1.90
C VAL A 301 -5.73 -9.45 -1.52
N ASN A 302 -6.34 -9.25 -0.35
CA ASN A 302 -6.55 -7.95 0.25
C ASN A 302 -6.60 -8.14 1.77
N GLY A 303 -5.66 -7.57 2.50
CA GLY A 303 -5.46 -7.86 3.93
C GLY A 303 -4.16 -7.30 4.48
N PHE A 304 -3.92 -7.56 5.76
CA PHE A 304 -2.62 -7.37 6.40
C PHE A 304 -1.90 -8.71 6.39
N ILE A 305 -0.97 -8.89 5.45
CA ILE A 305 -0.47 -10.23 5.07
C ILE A 305 0.95 -10.46 5.57
N GLU A 306 1.91 -9.70 5.06
CA GLU A 306 3.33 -9.91 5.30
C GLU A 306 3.85 -9.02 6.43
N ASN A 307 4.77 -9.54 7.25
CA ASN A 307 5.29 -8.85 8.42
C ASN A 307 6.71 -8.26 8.24
N TYR A 308 7.29 -8.28 7.04
CA TYR A 308 8.66 -7.76 6.80
C TYR A 308 8.87 -6.27 7.14
N GLY A 309 7.78 -5.51 7.24
CA GLY A 309 7.83 -4.10 7.65
C GLY A 309 7.99 -3.90 9.16
N ASP A 310 7.67 -4.92 9.95
CA ASP A 310 7.84 -4.92 11.40
C ASP A 310 9.28 -5.35 11.74
N PRO A 311 10.01 -4.64 12.62
CA PRO A 311 11.31 -5.09 13.09
C PRO A 311 11.29 -6.35 13.98
N LEU A 312 10.15 -6.76 14.54
CA LEU A 312 10.03 -7.87 15.51
C LEU A 312 9.56 -9.21 14.93
#